data_AF-A0A523GZC5-F1
#
_entry.id   AF-A0A523GZC5-F1
#
_cell.length_a   1.000
_cell.length_b   1.000
_cell.length_c   1.000
_cell.angle_alpha   90.00
_cell.angle_beta   90.00
_cell.angle_gamma   90.00
#
_symmetry.space_group_name_H-M   'P 1'
#
loop_
_entity.id
_entity.type
_entity.pdbx_description
1 polymer ?
#
loop_
_entity_poly.entity_id
_entity_poly.type
_entity_poly.pdbx_seq_one_letter_code
_entity_poly.pdbx_strand_id
1 'polypeptide(L)'
;MAEKTFDGILELIGEKKFGFIREFRPDLPKGKKDAFVSPGIIKKYNLRDGMHLEGTLRPGRKGDMQVHHIDRAMGEPIEAWSRTYEFETGRVIFPEERIKMNLEADNTTLRCVDLAVPIGKGQRVLIVAPP
;
A
#
# COMPACT_ATOMS: atom_id res chain seq x y z
N MET A 1 25.22 14.45 -11.26
CA MET A 1 23.78 14.79 -11.43
C MET A 1 23.05 14.12 -10.29
N ALA A 2 22.25 14.87 -9.51
CA ALA A 2 21.55 14.27 -8.37
C ALA A 2 20.60 13.16 -8.87
N GLU A 3 20.70 11.98 -8.28
CA GLU A 3 19.82 10.87 -8.58
C GLU A 3 18.40 11.24 -8.13
N LYS A 4 17.43 11.16 -9.05
CA LYS A 4 16.06 11.57 -8.76
C LYS A 4 15.35 10.39 -8.10
N THR A 5 14.91 10.55 -6.86
CA THR A 5 14.18 9.52 -6.12
C THR A 5 12.67 9.60 -6.35
N PHE A 6 11.95 8.55 -5.96
CA PHE A 6 10.50 8.52 -5.90
C PHE A 6 10.03 7.84 -4.62
N ASP A 7 8.83 8.21 -4.20
CA ASP A 7 8.05 7.64 -3.11
C ASP A 7 6.59 7.66 -3.60
N GLY A 8 5.93 6.51 -3.68
CA GLY A 8 4.54 6.46 -4.13
C GLY A 8 3.95 5.06 -4.23
N ILE A 9 2.70 5.00 -4.70
CA ILE A 9 1.95 3.74 -4.86
C ILE A 9 2.03 3.22 -6.28
N LEU A 10 2.30 1.93 -6.44
CA LEU A 10 2.24 1.24 -7.72
C LEU A 10 0.78 1.00 -8.15
N GLU A 11 0.41 1.54 -9.32
CA GLU A 11 -0.79 1.13 -10.06
C GLU A 11 -0.39 0.26 -11.26
N LEU A 12 -0.89 -0.97 -11.33
CA LEU A 12 -0.70 -1.89 -12.45
C LEU A 12 -1.78 -1.69 -13.51
N ILE A 13 -1.37 -1.62 -14.78
CA ILE A 13 -2.27 -1.36 -15.91
C ILE A 13 -2.35 -2.58 -16.85
N GLY A 14 -3.57 -3.11 -16.96
CA GLY A 14 -3.95 -4.14 -17.92
C GLY A 14 -3.23 -5.48 -17.74
N GLU A 15 -3.42 -6.39 -18.70
CA GLU A 15 -2.87 -7.76 -18.64
C GLU A 15 -1.35 -7.81 -18.84
N LYS A 16 -0.77 -6.76 -19.44
CA LYS A 16 0.67 -6.68 -19.77
C LYS A 16 1.57 -6.33 -18.57
N LYS A 17 0.99 -6.21 -17.37
CA LYS A 17 1.68 -5.99 -16.08
C LYS A 17 2.79 -4.93 -16.16
N PHE A 18 2.54 -3.81 -16.82
CA PHE A 18 3.34 -2.60 -16.59
C PHE A 18 2.59 -1.72 -15.59
N GLY A 19 3.27 -0.76 -14.98
CA GLY A 19 2.64 0.10 -13.98
C GLY A 19 3.15 1.52 -13.97
N PHE A 20 2.52 2.34 -13.14
CA PHE A 20 2.93 3.71 -12.85
C PHE A 20 3.00 3.93 -11.35
N ILE A 21 3.96 4.75 -10.92
CA ILE A 21 4.01 5.22 -9.54
C ILE A 21 3.12 6.44 -9.40
N ARG A 22 2.06 6.32 -8.59
CA ARG A 22 1.14 7.37 -8.20
C ARG A 22 1.60 8.04 -6.93
N GLU A 23 1.32 9.33 -6.81
CA GLU A 23 1.47 10.06 -5.56
C GLU A 23 0.46 9.51 -4.52
N PHE A 24 0.90 9.35 -3.27
CA PHE A 24 0.02 8.85 -2.21
C PHE A 24 -0.95 9.94 -1.75
N ARG A 25 -2.12 10.01 -2.41
CA ARG A 25 -3.21 10.94 -2.11
C ARG A 25 -4.55 10.19 -2.05
N PRO A 26 -5.56 10.71 -1.32
CA PRO A 26 -6.85 10.04 -1.17
C PRO A 26 -7.55 9.69 -2.49
N ASP A 27 -7.33 10.51 -3.52
CA ASP A 27 -7.94 10.38 -4.85
C ASP A 27 -7.05 9.67 -5.89
N LEU A 28 -5.80 9.29 -5.53
CA LEU A 28 -4.80 8.63 -6.39
C LEU A 28 -4.82 9.14 -7.85
N PRO A 29 -4.64 10.46 -8.07
CA PRO A 29 -4.83 11.05 -9.38
C PRO A 29 -3.78 10.58 -10.38
N LYS A 30 -4.18 10.43 -11.65
CA LYS A 30 -3.25 10.09 -12.73
C LYS A 30 -2.40 11.30 -13.10
N GLY A 31 -1.12 11.28 -12.74
CA GLY A 31 -0.18 12.33 -13.09
C GLY A 31 0.44 12.11 -14.47
N LYS A 32 0.65 13.22 -15.21
CA LYS A 32 1.39 13.20 -16.49
C LYS A 32 2.88 12.89 -16.32
N LYS A 33 3.41 12.96 -15.09
CA LYS A 33 4.83 12.75 -14.76
C LYS A 33 5.07 11.48 -13.95
N ASP A 34 4.07 10.60 -13.87
CA ASP A 34 4.15 9.38 -13.07
C ASP A 34 5.21 8.46 -13.67
N ALA A 35 6.07 7.94 -12.79
CA ALA A 35 7.18 7.13 -13.22
C ALA A 35 6.68 5.79 -13.76
N PHE A 36 7.11 5.44 -14.97
CA PHE A 36 6.77 4.16 -15.56
C PHE A 36 7.56 3.01 -14.92
N VAL A 37 6.87 1.92 -14.61
CA VAL A 37 7.44 0.70 -14.07
C VAL A 37 7.36 -0.41 -15.12
N SER A 38 8.52 -0.94 -15.48
CA SER A 38 8.60 -1.98 -16.52
C SER A 38 8.08 -3.34 -16.02
N PRO A 39 7.48 -4.17 -16.90
CA PRO A 39 7.05 -5.53 -16.54
C PRO A 39 8.17 -6.41 -16.00
N GLY A 40 9.41 -6.18 -16.43
CA GLY A 40 10.59 -6.91 -15.94
C GLY A 40 10.84 -6.67 -14.45
N ILE A 41 10.72 -5.42 -14.00
CA ILE A 41 10.87 -5.05 -12.57
C ILE A 41 9.71 -5.65 -11.76
N ILE A 42 8.48 -5.53 -12.26
CA ILE A 42 7.28 -6.07 -11.61
C ILE A 42 7.39 -7.58 -11.42
N LYS A 43 7.78 -8.30 -12.48
CA LYS A 43 7.97 -9.76 -12.42
C LYS A 43 9.15 -10.15 -11.53
N LYS A 44 10.27 -9.42 -11.58
CA LYS A 44 11.47 -9.71 -10.79
C LYS A 44 11.20 -9.68 -9.29
N TYR A 45 10.47 -8.68 -8.81
CA TYR A 45 10.22 -8.49 -7.38
C TYR A 45 8.82 -8.93 -6.93
N ASN A 46 8.07 -9.63 -7.79
CA ASN A 46 6.69 -10.03 -7.54
C ASN A 46 5.83 -8.85 -7.01
N LEU A 47 5.92 -7.70 -7.69
CA LEU A 47 5.18 -6.50 -7.30
C LEU A 47 3.70 -6.66 -7.61
N ARG A 48 2.87 -6.10 -6.72
CA ARG A 48 1.41 -6.17 -6.74
C ARG A 48 0.83 -4.75 -6.77
N ASP A 49 -0.42 -4.66 -7.18
CA ASP A 49 -1.14 -3.40 -7.21
C ASP A 49 -1.31 -2.83 -5.79
N GLY A 50 -1.26 -1.51 -5.66
CA GLY A 50 -1.44 -0.83 -4.38
C GLY A 50 -0.21 -0.83 -3.46
N MET A 51 0.92 -1.38 -3.90
CA MET A 51 2.15 -1.37 -3.11
C MET A 51 2.78 0.02 -3.02
N HIS A 52 3.16 0.43 -1.80
CA HIS A 52 4.01 1.59 -1.57
C HIS A 52 5.47 1.23 -1.86
N LEU A 53 6.13 2.02 -2.70
CA LEU A 53 7.47 1.78 -3.21
C LEU A 53 8.33 3.03 -3.10
N GLU A 54 9.59 2.83 -2.76
CA GLU A 54 10.61 3.87 -2.71
C GLU A 54 11.82 3.44 -3.55
N GLY A 55 12.41 4.39 -4.26
CA GLY A 55 13.58 4.08 -5.08
C GLY A 55 14.07 5.22 -5.94
N THR A 56 14.79 4.87 -7.01
CA THR A 56 15.42 5.82 -7.91
C THR A 56 14.84 5.77 -9.31
N LEU A 57 14.81 6.94 -9.94
CA LEU A 57 14.28 7.16 -11.28
C LEU A 57 15.41 7.48 -12.25
N ARG A 58 15.22 7.08 -13.51
CA ARG A 58 16.07 7.49 -14.63
C ARG A 58 15.24 8.07 -15.78
N PRO A 59 15.82 8.94 -16.61
CA PRO A 59 15.19 9.36 -17.87
C PRO A 59 14.96 8.15 -18.78
N GLY A 60 13.74 8.01 -19.29
CA GLY A 60 13.36 7.04 -20.31
C GLY A 60 13.63 7.54 -21.73
N ARG A 61 13.36 6.68 -22.72
CA ARG A 61 13.67 6.95 -24.15
C ARG A 61 12.98 8.20 -24.74
N LYS A 62 11.84 8.63 -24.18
CA LYS A 62 11.04 9.78 -24.64
C LYS A 62 11.08 10.98 -23.68
N GLY A 63 11.98 10.96 -22.69
CA GLY A 63 12.06 11.98 -21.64
C GLY A 63 11.16 11.71 -20.42
N ASP A 64 10.22 10.77 -20.52
CA ASP A 64 9.42 10.31 -19.37
C ASP A 64 10.29 9.58 -18.36
N MET A 65 10.04 9.81 -17.07
CA MET A 65 10.78 9.14 -16.00
C MET A 65 10.39 7.66 -15.90
N GLN A 66 11.37 6.81 -15.65
CA GLN A 66 11.17 5.38 -15.43
C GLN A 66 11.84 4.96 -14.13
N VAL A 67 11.25 3.98 -13.45
CA VAL A 67 11.89 3.36 -12.28
C VAL A 67 13.17 2.65 -12.71
N HIS A 68 14.28 3.04 -12.08
CA HIS A 68 15.59 2.43 -12.28
C HIS A 68 15.86 1.33 -11.27
N HIS A 69 15.69 1.67 -9.99
CA HIS A 69 15.92 0.79 -8.85
C HIS A 69 14.82 0.98 -7.81
N ILE A 70 14.52 -0.07 -7.04
CA ILE A 70 13.57 -0.05 -5.92
C ILE A 70 14.36 -0.44 -4.69
N ASP A 71 14.44 0.47 -3.72
CA ASP A 71 15.15 0.26 -2.46
C ASP A 71 14.24 -0.43 -1.43
N ARG A 72 12.99 0.05 -1.33
CA ARG A 72 12.01 -0.43 -0.34
C ARG A 72 10.65 -0.69 -0.97
N ALA A 73 9.95 -1.66 -0.39
CA ALA A 73 8.57 -1.99 -0.69
C ALA A 73 7.81 -2.19 0.62
N MET A 74 6.67 -1.50 0.78
CA MET A 74 5.82 -1.58 1.98
C MET A 74 6.57 -1.31 3.29
N GLY A 75 7.52 -0.37 3.26
CA GLY A 75 8.34 -0.01 4.42
C GLY A 75 9.49 -0.98 4.73
N GLU A 76 9.70 -2.04 3.96
CA GLU A 76 10.77 -3.03 4.14
C GLU A 76 11.74 -3.03 2.94
N PRO A 77 12.99 -3.52 3.08
CA PRO A 77 13.88 -3.74 1.95
C PRO A 77 13.24 -4.64 0.88
N ILE A 78 13.47 -4.34 -0.39
CA ILE A 78 12.81 -5.04 -1.52
C ILE A 78 13.07 -6.57 -1.50
N GLU A 79 14.21 -7.01 -0.98
CA GLU A 79 14.57 -8.41 -0.83
C GLU A 79 13.64 -9.15 0.14
N ALA A 80 13.17 -8.48 1.19
CA ALA A 80 12.25 -9.04 2.16
C ALA A 80 10.86 -9.26 1.54
N TRP A 81 10.40 -8.31 0.72
CA TRP A 81 9.10 -8.42 0.03
C TRP A 81 9.02 -9.64 -0.87
N SER A 82 10.09 -9.96 -1.60
CA SER A 82 10.10 -11.07 -2.58
C SER A 82 9.76 -12.44 -1.98
N ARG A 83 9.88 -12.59 -0.65
CA ARG A 83 9.60 -13.83 0.10
C ARG A 83 8.19 -13.86 0.70
N THR A 84 7.39 -12.83 0.51
CA THR A 84 6.05 -12.72 1.11
C THR A 84 5.01 -13.52 0.34
N TYR A 85 4.10 -14.14 1.09
CA TYR A 85 2.96 -14.86 0.53
C TYR A 85 1.92 -13.89 -0.06
N GLU A 86 1.07 -14.41 -0.94
CA GLU A 86 -0.07 -13.67 -1.46
C GLU A 86 -1.16 -13.58 -0.41
N PHE A 87 -1.78 -12.40 -0.27
CA PHE A 87 -2.83 -12.19 0.73
C PHE A 87 -3.97 -13.20 0.61
N GLU A 88 -4.33 -13.57 -0.63
CA GLU A 88 -5.38 -14.54 -0.95
C GLU A 88 -5.07 -15.98 -0.47
N THR A 89 -3.79 -16.30 -0.30
CA THR A 89 -3.34 -17.61 0.22
C THR A 89 -3.30 -17.66 1.75
N GLY A 90 -3.52 -16.52 2.41
CA GLY A 90 -3.53 -16.42 3.86
C GLY A 90 -4.65 -17.25 4.49
N ARG A 91 -4.36 -17.89 5.63
CA ARG A 91 -5.39 -18.56 6.42
C ARG A 91 -6.30 -17.52 7.06
N VAL A 92 -7.61 -17.65 6.84
CA VAL A 92 -8.60 -16.86 7.56
C VAL A 92 -8.64 -17.31 9.01
N ILE A 93 -8.46 -16.37 9.93
CA ILE A 93 -8.54 -16.59 11.37
C ILE A 93 -9.56 -15.61 11.98
N PHE A 94 -10.11 -15.97 13.14
CA PHE A 94 -10.88 -15.02 13.93
C PHE A 94 -9.96 -14.01 14.62
N PRO A 95 -10.44 -12.80 14.94
CA PRO A 95 -9.65 -11.84 15.70
C PRO A 95 -9.33 -12.36 17.11
N GLU A 96 -8.04 -12.60 17.37
CA GLU A 96 -7.54 -13.04 18.68
C GLU A 96 -7.04 -11.88 19.53
N GLU A 97 -6.67 -10.76 18.89
CA GLU A 97 -6.15 -9.58 19.57
C GLU A 97 -7.15 -8.43 19.50
N ARG A 98 -7.53 -7.93 20.67
CA ARG A 98 -8.45 -6.80 20.82
C ARG A 98 -7.75 -5.46 20.58
N ILE A 99 -8.41 -4.58 19.82
CA ILE A 99 -8.06 -3.16 19.72
C ILE A 99 -8.79 -2.43 20.85
N LYS A 100 -8.04 -1.83 21.78
CA LYS A 100 -8.60 -0.99 22.85
C LYS A 100 -8.74 0.43 22.31
N MET A 101 -9.96 0.95 22.26
CA MET A 101 -10.25 2.29 21.74
C MET A 101 -10.28 3.34 22.85
N ASN A 102 -10.62 2.95 24.07
CA ASN A 102 -10.69 3.79 25.25
C ASN A 102 -9.31 4.09 25.85
N LEU A 103 -8.47 4.78 25.09
CA LEU A 103 -7.14 5.19 25.56
C LEU A 103 -7.21 6.32 26.60
N GLU A 104 -8.25 7.15 26.54
CA GLU A 104 -8.49 8.27 27.46
C GLU A 104 -9.82 8.07 28.21
N ALA A 105 -9.84 8.39 29.50
CA ALA A 105 -10.95 8.06 30.40
C ALA A 105 -12.22 8.88 30.16
N ASP A 106 -12.07 10.08 29.59
CA ASP A 106 -13.11 11.05 29.27
C ASP A 106 -13.83 10.76 27.94
N ASN A 107 -13.26 9.92 27.07
CA ASN A 107 -13.91 9.53 25.82
C ASN A 107 -15.03 8.50 26.04
N THR A 108 -16.19 8.99 26.44
CA THR A 108 -17.39 8.16 26.71
C THR A 108 -17.83 7.36 25.48
N THR A 109 -17.73 7.93 24.27
CA THR A 109 -18.11 7.26 23.03
C THR A 109 -17.30 5.99 22.79
N LEU A 110 -15.97 6.09 22.82
CA LEU A 110 -15.09 4.95 22.60
C LEU A 110 -15.19 3.91 23.71
N ARG A 111 -15.47 4.34 24.96
CA ARG A 111 -15.78 3.43 26.07
C ARG A 111 -17.07 2.63 25.84
N CYS A 112 -18.12 3.27 25.34
CA CYS A 112 -19.36 2.58 24.98
C CYS A 112 -19.11 1.53 23.89
N VAL A 113 -18.34 1.87 22.85
CA VAL A 113 -17.97 0.90 21.80
C VAL A 113 -17.19 -0.26 22.41
N ASP A 114 -16.18 0.02 23.24
CA ASP A 114 -15.37 -1.02 23.88
C ASP A 114 -16.16 -1.97 24.78
N LEU A 115 -17.26 -1.51 25.39
CA LEU A 115 -18.12 -2.32 26.24
C LEU A 115 -19.18 -3.09 25.45
N ALA A 116 -19.83 -2.43 24.49
CA ALA A 116 -20.96 -3.01 23.75
C ALA A 116 -20.52 -3.85 22.55
N VAL A 117 -19.48 -3.42 21.83
CA VAL A 117 -19.03 -3.98 20.56
C VAL A 117 -17.49 -4.01 20.51
N PRO A 118 -16.82 -4.94 21.22
CA PRO A 118 -15.37 -5.02 21.21
C PRO A 118 -14.84 -5.33 19.80
N ILE A 119 -13.85 -4.56 19.34
CA ILE A 119 -13.26 -4.69 18.01
C ILE A 119 -11.89 -5.36 18.11
N GLY A 120 -11.64 -6.37 17.28
CA GLY A 120 -10.35 -7.06 17.17
C GLY A 120 -9.63 -6.80 15.84
N LYS A 121 -8.34 -7.16 15.77
CA LYS A 121 -7.56 -7.08 14.53
C LYS A 121 -8.13 -8.02 13.48
N GLY A 122 -8.49 -7.47 12.31
CA GLY A 122 -9.16 -8.21 11.24
C GLY A 122 -10.69 -8.27 11.36
N GLN A 123 -11.29 -7.62 12.37
CA GLN A 123 -12.74 -7.53 12.51
C GLN A 123 -13.35 -6.71 11.35
N ARG A 124 -14.49 -7.16 10.83
CA ARG A 124 -15.29 -6.44 9.82
C ARG A 124 -16.55 -5.92 10.49
N VAL A 125 -16.71 -4.60 10.55
CA VAL A 125 -17.82 -3.93 11.25
C VAL A 125 -18.56 -3.01 10.28
N LEU A 126 -19.87 -2.89 10.49
CA LEU A 126 -20.72 -1.93 9.80
C LEU A 126 -21.33 -1.00 10.84
N ILE A 127 -21.16 0.32 10.67
CA ILE A 127 -21.84 1.33 11.49
C ILE A 127 -23.14 1.70 10.78
N VAL A 128 -24.27 1.38 11.41
CA VAL A 128 -25.59 1.75 10.92
C VAL A 128 -26.01 3.04 11.63
N ALA A 129 -26.04 4.16 10.89
CA ALA A 129 -26.42 5.47 11.40
C ALA A 129 -27.47 6.09 10.46
N PRO A 130 -28.77 5.95 10.76
CA PRO A 130 -29.82 6.67 10.07
C PRO A 130 -29.63 8.19 10.21
N PRO A 131 -30.06 9.00 9.21
CA PRO A 131 -30.00 10.46 9.26
C PRO A 131 -30.95 11.06 10.31
#